data_AF-A0A1I8MRZ8-F1
#
_entry.id   AF-A0A1I8MRZ8-F1
#
_cell.length_a   1.000
_cell.length_b   1.000
_cell.length_c   1.000
_cell.angle_alpha   90.00
_cell.angle_beta   90.00
_cell.angle_gamma   90.00
#
_symmetry.space_group_name_H-M   'P 1'
#
loop_
_entity.id
_entity.type
_entity.pdbx_description
1 polymer ?
#
loop_
_entity_poly.entity_id
_entity_poly.type
_entity_poly.pdbx_seq_one_letter_code
_entity_poly.pdbx_strand_id
1 'polypeptide(L)'
;MEMPIPIANDLEKRISDAFCIFDHHGDKTIDVREVGTVLRFLGCVPTEQEINEIITATETEDSSGEVHLTRFLPHVTQLLMEHKMEPAEPEKLLEAFHVLDPENRGWLTKDYLSKLMMEEGEQFTQEELDEMMAVAVDPLTGNIPYEFYLNQLMHKPKDSIYEIADRIQAEKLKSAKPPRISRISKFEIK
;
A
#
# COMPACT_ATOMS: atom_id res chain seq x y z
N MET A 1 -26.87 16.64 -8.06
CA MET A 1 -26.99 15.82 -6.84
C MET A 1 -26.00 14.69 -7.00
N GLU A 2 -24.85 14.80 -6.36
CA GLU A 2 -23.89 13.70 -6.34
C GLU A 2 -24.57 12.51 -5.66
N MET A 3 -24.59 11.37 -6.35
CA MET A 3 -25.16 10.16 -5.78
C MET A 3 -24.22 9.67 -4.69
N PRO A 4 -24.71 9.38 -3.47
CA PRO A 4 -23.86 8.83 -2.42
C PRO A 4 -23.25 7.52 -2.91
N ILE A 5 -21.92 7.41 -2.82
CA ILE A 5 -21.20 6.19 -3.19
C ILE A 5 -21.65 5.11 -2.20
N PRO A 6 -22.31 4.03 -2.66
CA PRO A 6 -22.75 2.99 -1.75
C PRO A 6 -21.51 2.21 -1.28
N ILE A 7 -21.19 2.32 0.01
CA ILE A 7 -20.16 1.50 0.65
C ILE A 7 -20.70 0.07 0.74
N ALA A 8 -20.09 -0.86 0.02
CA ALA A 8 -20.59 -2.22 -0.14
C ALA A 8 -19.98 -3.22 0.86
N ASN A 9 -18.79 -2.95 1.38
CA ASN A 9 -18.03 -3.89 2.20
C ASN A 9 -17.08 -3.17 3.17
N ASP A 10 -16.47 -3.94 4.09
CA ASP A 10 -15.58 -3.42 5.12
C ASP A 10 -14.29 -2.79 4.56
N LEU A 11 -13.81 -3.23 3.39
CA LEU A 11 -12.63 -2.65 2.73
C LEU A 11 -12.95 -1.23 2.26
N GLU A 12 -14.03 -1.06 1.50
CA GLU A 12 -14.49 0.25 1.04
C GLU A 12 -14.79 1.18 2.22
N LYS A 13 -15.37 0.64 3.30
CA LYS A 13 -15.60 1.41 4.52
C LYS A 13 -14.28 1.92 5.11
N ARG A 14 -13.27 1.06 5.23
CA ARG A 14 -11.96 1.43 5.80
C ARG A 14 -11.24 2.47 4.95
N ILE A 15 -11.30 2.35 3.62
CA ILE A 15 -10.74 3.34 2.68
C ILE A 15 -11.48 4.67 2.83
N SER A 16 -12.82 4.66 2.86
CA SER A 16 -13.63 5.87 3.02
C SER A 16 -13.38 6.54 4.37
N ASP A 17 -13.27 5.78 5.46
CA ASP A 17 -13.01 6.31 6.79
C ASP A 17 -11.62 6.96 6.85
N ALA A 18 -10.60 6.33 6.26
CA ALA A 18 -9.26 6.91 6.15
C ALA A 18 -9.26 8.21 5.34
N PHE A 19 -9.90 8.21 4.17
CA PHE A 19 -10.02 9.42 3.33
C PHE A 19 -10.68 10.58 4.10
N CYS A 20 -11.77 10.29 4.84
CA CYS A 20 -12.50 11.32 5.58
C CYS A 20 -11.72 11.93 6.76
N ILE A 21 -10.62 11.30 7.21
CA ILE A 21 -9.73 11.90 8.23
C ILE A 21 -8.96 13.10 7.66
N PHE A 22 -8.64 13.05 6.37
CA PHE A 22 -7.85 14.06 5.66
C PHE A 22 -8.73 15.03 4.84
N ASP A 23 -10.03 14.73 4.69
CA ASP A 23 -11.05 15.66 4.17
C ASP A 23 -11.35 16.76 5.21
N HIS A 24 -10.60 17.86 5.15
CA HIS A 24 -10.72 18.99 6.08
C HIS A 24 -12.04 19.76 5.96
N HIS A 25 -12.72 19.68 4.82
CA HIS A 25 -13.92 20.48 4.51
C HIS A 25 -15.22 19.67 4.60
N GLY A 26 -15.12 18.34 4.67
CA GLY A 26 -16.25 17.42 4.72
C GLY A 26 -17.00 17.31 3.39
N ASP A 27 -16.40 17.78 2.30
CA ASP A 27 -16.99 17.85 0.96
C ASP A 27 -16.62 16.65 0.08
N LYS A 28 -15.99 15.63 0.66
CA LYS A 28 -15.54 14.40 -0.01
C LYS A 28 -14.43 14.64 -1.03
N THR A 29 -13.63 15.67 -0.79
CA THR A 29 -12.39 15.93 -1.53
C THR A 29 -11.19 15.96 -0.58
N ILE A 30 -10.01 15.68 -1.13
CA ILE A 30 -8.73 15.94 -0.49
C ILE A 30 -7.79 16.58 -1.51
N ASP A 31 -6.80 17.31 -1.02
CA ASP A 31 -5.69 17.78 -1.84
C ASP A 31 -4.88 16.58 -2.36
N VAL A 32 -4.39 16.66 -3.60
CA VAL A 32 -3.54 15.61 -4.21
C VAL A 32 -2.32 15.26 -3.34
N ARG A 33 -1.80 16.22 -2.56
CA ARG A 33 -0.68 16.02 -1.63
C ARG A 33 -1.01 15.07 -0.48
N GLU A 34 -2.30 14.93 -0.13
CA GLU A 34 -2.74 14.03 0.95
C GLU A 34 -2.92 12.57 0.50
N VAL A 35 -2.88 12.30 -0.81
CA VAL A 35 -3.07 10.93 -1.34
C VAL A 35 -2.06 9.95 -0.76
N GLY A 36 -0.77 10.32 -0.75
CA GLY A 36 0.28 9.50 -0.15
C GLY A 36 0.06 9.26 1.34
N THR A 37 -0.37 10.29 2.08
CA THR A 37 -0.66 10.21 3.51
C THR A 37 -1.81 9.26 3.79
N VAL A 38 -2.90 9.33 3.02
CA VAL A 38 -4.06 8.43 3.15
C VAL A 38 -3.66 6.98 2.89
N LEU A 39 -2.88 6.71 1.84
CA LEU A 39 -2.42 5.36 1.51
C LEU A 39 -1.52 4.79 2.61
N ARG A 40 -0.56 5.59 3.12
CA ARG A 40 0.32 5.18 4.23
C ARG A 40 -0.48 4.98 5.53
N PHE A 41 -1.52 5.78 5.77
CA PHE A 41 -2.43 5.59 6.91
C PHE A 41 -3.25 4.28 6.82
N LEU A 42 -3.58 3.84 5.60
CA LEU A 42 -4.22 2.54 5.35
C LEU A 42 -3.26 1.35 5.56
N GLY A 43 -1.96 1.61 5.75
CA GLY A 43 -0.92 0.60 5.89
C GLY A 43 -0.27 0.16 4.58
N CYS A 44 -0.50 0.90 3.49
CA CYS A 44 0.15 0.68 2.21
C CYS A 44 1.55 1.30 2.21
N VAL A 45 2.45 0.78 1.37
CA VAL A 45 3.79 1.34 1.13
C VAL A 45 3.93 1.67 -0.37
N PRO A 46 3.23 2.72 -0.86
CA PRO A 46 3.32 3.11 -2.26
C PRO A 46 4.63 3.85 -2.55
N THR A 47 5.14 3.66 -3.77
CA THR A 47 6.18 4.51 -4.37
C THR A 47 5.60 5.86 -4.82
N GLU A 48 6.42 6.89 -4.98
CA GLU A 48 5.95 8.19 -5.52
C GLU A 48 5.44 8.03 -6.95
N GLN A 49 5.98 7.10 -7.73
CA GLN A 49 5.41 6.76 -9.04
C GLN A 49 3.96 6.25 -8.91
N GLU A 50 3.70 5.28 -8.03
CA GLU A 50 2.35 4.74 -7.81
C GLU A 50 1.39 5.82 -7.27
N ILE A 51 1.86 6.70 -6.38
CA ILE A 51 1.07 7.84 -5.88
C ILE A 51 0.65 8.74 -7.04
N ASN A 52 1.60 9.10 -7.93
CA ASN A 52 1.32 9.94 -9.09
C ASN A 52 0.35 9.28 -10.08
N GLU A 53 0.45 7.96 -10.27
CA GLU A 53 -0.48 7.19 -11.10
C GLU A 53 -1.90 7.23 -10.51
N ILE A 54 -2.03 7.07 -9.19
CA ILE A 54 -3.32 7.15 -8.49
C ILE A 54 -3.89 8.57 -8.59
N ILE A 55 -3.07 9.61 -8.35
CA ILE A 55 -3.50 11.01 -8.51
C ILE A 55 -4.03 11.23 -9.92
N THR A 56 -3.26 10.87 -10.94
CA THR A 56 -3.65 11.01 -12.35
C THR A 56 -4.95 10.29 -12.67
N ALA A 57 -5.17 9.10 -12.10
CA ALA A 57 -6.38 8.32 -12.33
C ALA A 57 -7.62 8.87 -11.60
N THR A 58 -7.43 9.68 -10.55
CA THR A 58 -8.51 10.08 -9.63
C THR A 58 -8.78 11.58 -9.59
N GLU A 59 -7.87 12.40 -10.12
CA GLU A 59 -8.07 13.84 -10.38
C GLU A 59 -9.15 14.06 -11.44
N THR A 60 -9.78 15.24 -11.44
CA THR A 60 -10.74 15.65 -12.46
C THR A 60 -10.26 16.90 -13.19
N GLU A 61 -10.59 17.02 -14.48
CA GLU A 61 -10.25 18.20 -15.29
C GLU A 61 -10.87 19.50 -14.73
N ASP A 62 -11.99 19.37 -14.01
CA ASP A 62 -12.75 20.48 -13.44
C ASP A 62 -12.20 20.96 -12.08
N SER A 63 -11.34 20.16 -11.42
CA SER A 63 -10.79 20.43 -10.08
C SER A 63 -9.33 19.98 -9.97
N SER A 64 -8.45 20.58 -10.77
CA SER A 64 -7.02 20.25 -10.70
C SER A 64 -6.45 20.59 -9.31
N GLY A 65 -5.71 19.65 -8.74
CA GLY A 65 -5.18 19.70 -7.38
C GLY A 65 -6.08 19.04 -6.33
N GLU A 66 -7.26 18.55 -6.70
CA GLU A 66 -8.20 17.88 -5.78
C GLU A 66 -8.59 16.47 -6.28
N VAL A 67 -8.65 15.53 -5.33
CA VAL A 67 -9.08 14.16 -5.55
C VAL A 67 -10.44 13.93 -4.89
N HIS A 68 -11.38 13.39 -5.66
CA HIS A 68 -12.73 13.10 -5.18
C HIS A 68 -12.83 11.67 -4.67
N LEU A 69 -13.50 11.47 -3.52
CA LEU A 69 -13.76 10.13 -2.97
C LEU A 69 -14.46 9.21 -3.97
N THR A 70 -15.30 9.76 -4.85
CA THR A 70 -16.04 9.04 -5.91
C THR A 70 -15.14 8.33 -6.91
N ARG A 71 -13.93 8.84 -7.14
CA ARG A 71 -12.92 8.22 -8.00
C ARG A 71 -11.88 7.45 -7.20
N PHE A 72 -11.45 8.02 -6.07
CA PHE A 72 -10.43 7.41 -5.21
C PHE A 72 -10.87 6.05 -4.68
N LEU A 73 -12.07 5.96 -4.12
CA LEU A 73 -12.56 4.74 -3.48
C LEU A 73 -12.55 3.53 -4.42
N PRO A 74 -13.20 3.54 -5.60
CA PRO A 74 -13.19 2.38 -6.48
C PRO A 74 -11.80 2.05 -7.03
N HIS A 75 -10.97 3.06 -7.32
CA HIS A 75 -9.64 2.85 -7.87
C HIS A 75 -8.71 2.18 -6.84
N VAL A 76 -8.64 2.72 -5.62
CA VAL A 76 -7.82 2.15 -4.54
C VAL A 76 -8.36 0.79 -4.10
N THR A 77 -9.68 0.60 -4.06
CA THR A 77 -10.28 -0.72 -3.78
C THR A 77 -9.78 -1.78 -4.76
N GLN A 78 -9.70 -1.46 -6.04
CA GLN A 78 -9.17 -2.38 -7.05
C GLN A 78 -7.69 -2.69 -6.80
N LEU A 79 -6.86 -1.67 -6.59
CA LEU A 79 -5.43 -1.85 -6.34
C LEU A 79 -5.15 -2.75 -5.13
N LEU A 80 -5.90 -2.56 -4.04
CA LEU A 80 -5.74 -3.38 -2.84
C LEU A 80 -6.21 -4.83 -3.04
N MET A 81 -7.26 -5.04 -3.83
CA MET A 81 -7.70 -6.40 -4.23
C MET A 81 -6.69 -7.12 -5.12
N GLU A 82 -5.80 -6.37 -5.77
CA GLU A 82 -4.69 -6.88 -6.59
C GLU A 82 -3.37 -6.94 -5.82
N HIS A 83 -3.38 -6.73 -4.49
CA HIS A 83 -2.20 -6.70 -3.62
C HIS A 83 -1.13 -5.70 -4.06
N LYS A 84 -1.55 -4.56 -4.63
CA LYS A 84 -0.66 -3.45 -4.95
C LYS A 84 -0.29 -2.68 -3.69
N MET A 85 0.94 -2.15 -3.66
CA MET A 85 1.49 -1.35 -2.55
C MET A 85 1.56 -2.11 -1.22
N GLU A 86 1.46 -3.44 -1.24
CA GLU A 86 1.53 -4.26 -0.03
C GLU A 86 2.95 -4.22 0.55
N PRO A 87 3.11 -3.99 1.87
CA PRO A 87 4.42 -4.05 2.50
C PRO A 87 5.13 -5.37 2.20
N ALA A 88 6.43 -5.29 1.92
CA ALA A 88 7.24 -6.48 1.72
C ALA A 88 7.27 -7.34 3.01
N GLU A 89 7.24 -8.65 2.82
CA GLU A 89 7.36 -9.57 3.96
C GLU A 89 8.74 -9.45 4.63
N PRO A 90 8.79 -9.70 5.96
CA PRO A 90 10.00 -9.56 6.77
C PRO A 90 11.21 -10.30 6.21
N GLU A 91 10.96 -11.53 5.74
CA GLU A 91 11.98 -12.43 5.21
C GLU A 91 12.61 -11.84 3.95
N LYS A 92 11.81 -11.22 3.08
CA LYS A 92 12.28 -10.58 1.85
C LYS A 92 13.12 -9.33 2.16
N LEU A 93 12.73 -8.56 3.17
CA LEU A 93 13.51 -7.41 3.62
C LEU A 93 14.86 -7.85 4.22
N LEU A 94 14.86 -8.90 5.03
CA LEU A 94 16.09 -9.45 5.61
C LEU A 94 17.04 -9.99 4.52
N GLU A 95 16.52 -10.70 3.53
CA GLU A 95 17.29 -11.16 2.37
C GLU A 95 17.94 -9.98 1.61
N ALA A 96 17.22 -8.86 1.45
CA ALA A 96 17.78 -7.66 0.82
C ALA A 96 18.95 -7.10 1.63
N PHE A 97 18.85 -7.03 2.96
CA PHE A 97 19.96 -6.59 3.81
C PHE A 97 21.16 -7.54 3.78
N HIS A 98 20.95 -8.86 3.67
CA HIS A 98 22.05 -9.82 3.49
C HIS A 98 22.81 -9.63 2.18
N VAL A 99 22.14 -9.18 1.11
CA VAL A 99 22.82 -8.81 -0.15
C VAL A 99 23.73 -7.59 0.05
N LEU A 100 23.34 -6.66 0.93
CA LEU A 100 24.13 -5.46 1.27
C LEU A 100 25.26 -5.75 2.27
N ASP A 101 25.21 -6.88 2.97
CA ASP A 101 26.19 -7.31 3.98
C ASP A 101 26.78 -8.69 3.64
N PRO A 102 27.63 -8.78 2.59
CA PRO A 102 28.18 -10.06 2.13
C PRO A 102 29.11 -10.73 3.15
N GLU A 103 29.60 -9.96 4.13
CA GLU A 103 30.43 -10.45 5.23
C GLU A 103 29.60 -10.98 6.41
N ASN A 104 28.27 -10.84 6.35
CA ASN A 104 27.32 -11.26 7.38
C ASN A 104 27.68 -10.72 8.78
N ARG A 105 27.98 -9.42 8.85
CA ARG A 105 28.28 -8.71 10.08
C ARG A 105 27.03 -8.50 10.96
N GLY A 106 25.85 -8.50 10.36
CA GLY A 106 24.58 -8.21 11.05
C GLY A 106 24.25 -6.72 11.16
N TRP A 107 25.06 -5.85 10.52
CA TRP A 107 24.87 -4.41 10.54
C TRP A 107 25.48 -3.73 9.31
N LEU A 108 24.97 -2.54 8.99
CA LEU A 108 25.51 -1.64 7.98
C LEU A 108 26.03 -0.35 8.62
N THR A 109 27.00 0.32 7.98
CA THR A 109 27.39 1.66 8.41
C THR A 109 26.37 2.69 7.95
N LYS A 110 26.21 3.78 8.71
CA LYS A 110 25.39 4.92 8.32
C LYS A 110 25.73 5.41 6.92
N ASP A 111 27.00 5.70 6.67
CA ASP A 111 27.48 6.26 5.39
C ASP A 111 27.15 5.36 4.19
N TYR A 112 27.29 4.03 4.37
CA TYR A 112 27.01 3.09 3.28
C TYR A 112 25.51 3.05 2.95
N LEU A 113 24.65 2.93 3.97
CA LEU A 113 23.20 2.92 3.73
C LEU A 113 22.69 4.28 3.24
N SER A 114 23.23 5.39 3.76
CA SER A 114 22.94 6.74 3.28
C SER A 114 23.21 6.88 1.78
N LYS A 115 24.37 6.40 1.32
CA LYS A 115 24.72 6.44 -0.09
C LYS A 115 23.72 5.67 -0.96
N LEU A 116 23.36 4.45 -0.54
CA LEU A 116 22.41 3.63 -1.28
C LEU A 116 21.04 4.31 -1.39
N MET A 117 20.51 4.86 -0.29
CA MET A 117 19.20 5.50 -0.26
C MET A 117 19.14 6.82 -1.05
N MET A 118 20.27 7.46 -1.31
CA MET A 118 20.35 8.72 -2.06
C MET A 118 20.72 8.52 -3.54
N GLU A 119 21.39 7.42 -3.90
CA GLU A 119 21.89 7.21 -5.26
C GLU A 119 21.07 6.17 -6.04
N GLU A 120 20.48 5.18 -5.37
CA GLU A 120 19.84 4.03 -6.01
C GLU A 120 18.32 4.04 -5.82
N GLY A 121 17.59 3.62 -6.85
CA GLY A 121 16.13 3.47 -6.79
C GLY A 121 15.37 4.78 -6.63
N GLU A 122 14.39 4.78 -5.73
CA GLU A 122 13.63 5.97 -5.34
C GLU A 122 14.40 6.72 -4.25
N GLN A 123 15.00 7.83 -4.65
CA GLN A 123 15.97 8.54 -3.83
C GLN A 123 15.28 9.29 -2.70
N PHE A 124 15.85 9.16 -1.50
CA PHE A 124 15.39 9.88 -0.33
C PHE A 124 15.87 11.33 -0.40
N THR A 125 15.02 12.24 0.06
CA THR A 125 15.46 13.58 0.45
C THR A 125 16.39 13.50 1.67
N GLN A 126 17.15 14.57 1.91
CA GLN A 126 18.03 14.62 3.08
C GLN A 126 17.23 14.52 4.38
N GLU A 127 16.06 15.16 4.41
CA GLU A 127 15.13 15.15 5.53
C GLU A 127 14.60 13.74 5.82
N GLU A 128 14.10 13.02 4.81
CA GLU A 128 13.62 11.64 4.96
C GLU A 128 14.74 10.70 5.43
N LEU A 129 15.96 10.89 4.90
CA LEU A 129 17.11 10.10 5.32
C LEU A 129 17.47 10.37 6.78
N ASP A 130 17.48 11.62 7.21
CA ASP A 130 17.81 11.97 8.59
C ASP A 130 16.76 11.43 9.58
N GLU A 131 15.48 11.47 9.22
CA GLU A 131 14.40 10.86 9.99
C GLU A 131 14.57 9.33 10.09
N MET A 132 14.89 8.68 8.97
CA MET A 132 15.18 7.23 8.94
C MET A 132 16.36 6.88 9.86
N MET A 133 17.46 7.63 9.75
CA MET A 133 18.69 7.38 10.51
C MET A 133 18.52 7.61 12.01
N ALA A 134 17.64 8.53 12.41
CA ALA A 134 17.32 8.77 13.82
C ALA A 134 16.72 7.54 14.51
N VAL A 135 16.04 6.67 13.75
CA VAL A 135 15.44 5.41 14.25
C VAL A 135 16.38 4.22 14.02
N ALA A 136 17.08 4.19 12.89
CA ALA A 136 17.85 3.02 12.45
C ALA A 136 19.22 2.88 13.13
N VAL A 137 19.88 3.99 13.47
CA VAL A 137 21.25 3.99 13.98
C VAL A 137 21.27 3.70 15.49
N ASP A 138 22.06 2.71 15.88
CA ASP A 138 22.37 2.47 17.29
C ASP A 138 23.32 3.57 17.81
N PRO A 139 22.93 4.34 18.84
CA PRO A 139 23.70 5.46 19.35
C PRO A 139 25.05 5.05 19.98
N LEU A 140 25.24 3.78 20.37
CA LEU A 140 26.48 3.31 20.97
C LEU A 140 27.52 2.92 19.91
N THR A 141 27.07 2.30 18.82
CA THR A 141 27.95 1.77 17.77
C THR A 141 28.07 2.68 16.57
N GLY A 142 27.09 3.55 16.33
CA GLY A 142 26.98 4.36 15.11
C GLY A 142 26.62 3.54 13.86
N ASN A 143 26.29 2.26 14.04
CA ASN A 143 25.92 1.34 12.98
C ASN A 143 24.41 1.08 12.97
N ILE A 144 23.93 0.44 11.92
CA ILE A 144 22.52 0.09 11.70
C ILE A 144 22.38 -1.43 11.83
N PRO A 145 22.00 -1.94 13.02
CA PRO A 145 21.68 -3.36 13.18
C PRO A 145 20.34 -3.67 12.50
N TYR A 146 20.39 -4.18 11.26
CA TYR A 146 19.21 -4.23 10.39
C TYR A 146 18.12 -5.19 10.88
N GLU A 147 18.45 -6.28 11.56
CA GLU A 147 17.43 -7.17 12.16
C GLU A 147 16.64 -6.44 13.25
N PHE A 148 17.33 -5.67 14.09
CA PHE A 148 16.67 -4.85 15.11
C PHE A 148 15.84 -3.74 14.45
N TYR A 149 16.40 -3.07 13.45
CA TYR A 149 15.68 -2.03 12.71
C TYR A 149 14.40 -2.55 12.04
N LEU A 150 14.46 -3.70 11.36
CA LEU A 150 13.28 -4.34 10.77
C LEU A 150 12.20 -4.68 11.81
N ASN A 151 12.59 -5.21 12.98
CA ASN A 151 11.66 -5.49 14.06
C ASN A 151 10.95 -4.22 14.59
N GLN A 152 11.60 -3.06 14.49
CA GLN A 152 11.01 -1.78 14.89
C GLN A 152 10.02 -1.24 13.84
N LEU A 153 10.32 -1.46 12.54
CA LEU A 153 9.43 -1.06 11.45
C LEU A 153 8.20 -1.95 11.34
N MET A 154 8.35 -3.22 11.67
CA MET A 154 7.30 -4.20 11.45
C MET A 154 6.38 -4.33 12.65
N HIS A 155 5.29 -3.58 12.61
CA HIS A 155 4.11 -3.90 13.38
C HIS A 155 3.06 -4.48 12.42
N LYS A 156 2.76 -5.78 12.50
CA LYS A 156 1.62 -6.36 11.76
C LYS A 156 0.33 -6.05 12.53
N PRO A 157 -0.48 -5.06 12.12
CA PRO A 157 -1.75 -4.83 12.79
C PRO A 157 -2.63 -6.06 12.59
N LYS A 158 -3.34 -6.47 13.65
CA LYS A 158 -4.49 -7.37 13.50
C LYS A 158 -5.51 -6.60 12.66
N ASP A 159 -5.92 -7.12 11.50
CA ASP A 159 -6.74 -6.45 10.49
C ASP A 159 -5.96 -5.51 9.55
N SER A 160 -4.92 -6.05 8.91
CA SER A 160 -4.31 -5.40 7.74
C SER A 160 -5.37 -5.17 6.64
N ILE A 161 -5.27 -4.07 5.90
CA ILE A 161 -6.19 -3.75 4.80
C ILE A 161 -6.22 -4.87 3.73
N TYR A 162 -5.11 -5.58 3.54
CA TYR A 162 -4.98 -6.71 2.62
C TYR A 162 -5.68 -7.98 3.14
N GLU A 163 -5.65 -8.25 4.45
CA GLU A 163 -6.44 -9.35 5.04
C GLU A 163 -7.95 -9.11 4.86
N ILE A 164 -8.40 -7.86 4.94
CA ILE A 164 -9.80 -7.49 4.66
C ILE A 164 -10.12 -7.77 3.18
N ALA A 165 -9.23 -7.38 2.27
CA ALA A 165 -9.37 -7.63 0.83
C ALA A 165 -9.48 -9.15 0.53
N ASP A 166 -8.59 -9.96 1.11
CA ASP A 166 -8.60 -11.42 0.99
C ASP A 166 -9.93 -12.04 1.42
N ARG A 167 -10.45 -11.63 2.59
CA ARG A 167 -11.75 -12.12 3.09
C ARG A 167 -12.87 -11.82 2.10
N ILE A 168 -12.92 -10.60 1.57
CA ILE A 168 -13.95 -10.18 0.61
C ILE A 168 -13.81 -10.95 -0.71
N GLN A 169 -12.59 -11.14 -1.22
CA GLN A 169 -12.36 -11.89 -2.45
C GLN A 169 -12.78 -13.37 -2.28
N ALA A 170 -12.44 -13.98 -1.14
CA ALA A 170 -12.84 -15.35 -0.81
C ALA A 170 -14.37 -15.51 -0.71
N GLU A 171 -15.09 -14.53 -0.14
CA GLU A 171 -16.55 -14.51 -0.09
C GLU A 171 -17.18 -14.36 -1.47
N LYS A 172 -16.64 -13.47 -2.31
CA LYS A 172 -17.06 -13.32 -3.71
C LYS A 172 -16.92 -14.64 -4.46
N LEU A 173 -15.78 -15.32 -4.33
CA LEU A 173 -15.56 -16.65 -4.95
C LEU A 173 -16.57 -17.71 -4.46
N LYS A 174 -16.89 -17.75 -3.16
CA LYS A 174 -17.89 -18.68 -2.61
C LYS A 174 -19.31 -18.41 -3.12
N SER A 175 -19.63 -17.14 -3.39
CA SER A 175 -20.95 -16.73 -3.88
C SER A 175 -21.15 -16.93 -5.40
N ALA A 176 -20.06 -17.07 -6.16
CA ALA A 176 -20.10 -17.30 -7.60
C ALA A 176 -20.65 -18.71 -7.89
N LYS A 177 -21.89 -18.79 -8.39
CA LYS A 177 -22.52 -20.07 -8.81
C LYS A 177 -21.61 -20.79 -9.82
N PRO A 178 -21.42 -22.12 -9.71
CA PRO A 178 -20.64 -22.87 -10.69
C PRO A 178 -21.25 -22.73 -12.09
N PRO A 179 -20.42 -22.74 -13.15
CA PRO A 179 -20.91 -22.63 -14.51
C PRO A 179 -21.93 -23.73 -14.78
N ARG A 180 -23.10 -23.36 -15.31
CA ARG A 180 -24.13 -24.31 -15.75
C ARG A 180 -23.53 -25.15 -16.88
N ILE A 181 -23.09 -26.36 -16.57
CA ILE A 181 -22.78 -27.37 -17.59
C ILE A 181 -24.12 -27.74 -18.22
N SER A 182 -24.42 -27.17 -19.39
CA SER A 182 -25.49 -27.65 -20.24
C SER A 182 -25.17 -29.08 -20.66
N ARG A 183 -25.95 -30.05 -20.17
CA ARG A 183 -25.92 -31.43 -20.65
C ARG A 183 -26.13 -31.41 -22.17
N ILE A 184 -25.09 -31.70 -22.93
CA ILE A 184 -25.22 -32.05 -24.34
C ILE A 184 -25.97 -33.38 -24.38
N SER A 185 -27.24 -33.34 -24.78
CA SER A 185 -28.05 -34.51 -25.04
C SER A 185 -27.44 -35.31 -26.19
N LYS A 186 -26.68 -36.37 -25.86
CA LYS A 186 -26.37 -37.45 -26.79
C LYS A 186 -27.59 -38.35 -26.94
N PHE A 187 -28.42 -38.09 -27.94
CA PHE A 187 -29.39 -38.99 -28.58
C PHE A 187 -29.64 -38.34 -29.96
N GLU A 188 -29.53 -38.99 -31.11
CA GLU A 188 -30.00 -40.32 -31.48
C GLU A 188 -29.04 -40.98 -32.48
N ILE A 189 -28.82 -42.28 -32.28
CA ILE A 189 -28.38 -43.21 -33.32
C ILE A 189 -29.67 -43.73 -33.97
N LYS A 190 -29.81 -43.55 -35.28
CA LYS A 190 -30.63 -44.42 -36.13
C LYS A 190 -29.89 -44.68 -37.42
#